data_AF-A0A9X6SAU9-F1
#
_entry.id   AF-A0A9X6SAU9-F1
#
_cell.length_a   1.000
_cell.length_b   1.000
_cell.length_c   1.000
_cell.angle_alpha   90.00
_cell.angle_beta   90.00
_cell.angle_gamma   90.00
#
_symmetry.space_group_name_H-M   'P 1'
#
loop_
_entity.id
_entity.type
_entity.pdbx_description
1 polymer ?
#
loop_
_entity_poly.entity_id
_entity_poly.type
_entity_poly.pdbx_seq_one_letter_code
_entity_poly.pdbx_strand_id
1 'polypeptide(L)'
;MKKQGLAQAVQQQARKLWDNYGLQKGYAECEYFAYSNQIFLSVETSNRTTFTVLEDVPISQFEDMASKDIYIDLLERLLVVIDDFEPEEKYNELVGDEYDNPEEFKAMLEQDKEELLEKAKEIKLELDRL
;
A
#
# COMPACT_ATOMS: atom_id res chain seq x y z
N MET A 1 -0.01 -7.75 -23.23
CA MET A 1 0.77 -8.81 -22.52
C MET A 1 -0.19 -9.97 -22.19
N LYS A 2 0.23 -11.24 -22.04
CA LYS A 2 -0.71 -12.26 -21.51
C LYS A 2 -1.07 -11.91 -20.05
N LYS A 3 -2.32 -12.15 -19.60
CA LYS A 3 -2.79 -11.77 -18.25
C LYS A 3 -1.86 -12.20 -17.11
N GLN A 4 -1.35 -13.44 -17.14
CA GLN A 4 -0.38 -13.92 -16.15
C GLN A 4 0.95 -13.14 -16.18
N GLY A 5 1.41 -12.70 -17.35
CA GLY A 5 2.59 -11.86 -17.47
C GLY A 5 2.36 -10.45 -16.93
N LEU A 6 1.15 -9.91 -17.11
CA LEU A 6 0.78 -8.61 -16.58
C LEU A 6 0.69 -8.61 -15.05
N ALA A 7 0.07 -9.64 -14.47
CA ALA A 7 0.05 -9.85 -13.03
C ALA A 7 1.47 -9.92 -12.43
N GLN A 8 2.37 -10.65 -13.09
CA GLN A 8 3.79 -10.70 -12.68
C GLN A 8 4.47 -9.33 -12.77
N ALA A 9 4.18 -8.53 -13.80
CA ALA A 9 4.73 -7.19 -13.94
C ALA A 9 4.27 -6.26 -12.81
N VAL A 10 2.98 -6.29 -12.44
CA VAL A 10 2.46 -5.51 -11.31
C VAL A 10 3.08 -5.98 -9.99
N GLN A 11 3.16 -7.29 -9.75
CA GLN A 11 3.82 -7.85 -8.56
C GLN A 11 5.30 -7.46 -8.45
N GLN A 12 6.02 -7.36 -9.58
CA GLN A 12 7.39 -6.88 -9.59
C GLN A 12 7.48 -5.40 -9.18
N GLN A 13 6.56 -4.55 -9.65
CA GLN A 13 6.54 -3.14 -9.25
C GLN A 13 6.11 -2.97 -7.79
N ALA A 14 5.18 -3.78 -7.30
CA ALA A 14 4.79 -3.80 -5.89
C ALA A 14 5.98 -4.14 -4.98
N ARG A 15 6.78 -5.16 -5.33
CA ARG A 15 8.02 -5.51 -4.61
C ARG A 15 9.01 -4.35 -4.59
N LYS A 16 9.21 -3.70 -5.75
CA LYS A 16 10.08 -2.53 -5.83
C LYS A 16 9.61 -1.39 -4.92
N LEU A 17 8.31 -1.13 -4.87
CA LEU A 17 7.72 -0.16 -3.95
C LEU A 17 8.00 -0.53 -2.49
N TRP A 18 7.76 -1.78 -2.10
CA TRP A 18 8.06 -2.25 -0.75
C TRP A 18 9.53 -2.12 -0.39
N ASP A 19 10.43 -2.58 -1.25
CA ASP A 19 11.87 -2.57 -1.02
C ASP A 19 12.41 -1.14 -0.87
N ASN A 20 11.92 -0.22 -1.70
CA ASN A 20 12.37 1.17 -1.68
C ASN A 20 11.96 1.93 -0.42
N TYR A 21 10.76 1.65 0.10
CA TYR A 21 10.20 2.41 1.22
C TYR A 21 10.11 1.61 2.53
N GLY A 22 10.54 0.35 2.52
CA GLY A 22 10.54 -0.51 3.70
C GLY A 22 9.14 -0.94 4.15
N LEU A 23 8.20 -1.12 3.22
CA LEU A 23 6.77 -1.28 3.48
C LEU A 23 6.28 -2.75 3.51
N GLN A 24 7.17 -3.69 3.82
CA GLN A 24 6.87 -5.14 3.90
C GLN A 24 7.46 -5.74 5.19
N LYS A 25 6.77 -5.59 6.33
CA LYS A 25 7.28 -5.95 7.67
C LYS A 25 6.77 -7.30 8.20
N GLY A 26 5.86 -7.97 7.49
CA GLY A 26 5.30 -9.27 7.83
C GLY A 26 3.94 -9.54 7.21
N TYR A 27 2.99 -8.61 7.34
CA TYR A 27 1.59 -8.77 6.90
C TYR A 27 1.24 -8.08 5.58
N ALA A 28 2.18 -7.30 5.00
CA ALA A 28 1.99 -6.77 3.65
C ALA A 28 1.95 -7.89 2.60
N GLU A 29 0.97 -7.83 1.69
CA GLU A 29 0.67 -8.88 0.72
C GLU A 29 0.45 -8.31 -0.69
N CYS A 30 0.77 -9.11 -1.72
CA CYS A 30 0.49 -8.77 -3.11
C CYS A 30 0.10 -10.01 -3.89
N GLU A 31 -1.20 -10.18 -4.11
CA GLU A 31 -1.79 -11.42 -4.62
C GLU A 31 -2.56 -11.21 -5.91
N TYR A 32 -2.42 -12.14 -6.86
CA TYR A 32 -3.21 -12.20 -8.08
C TYR A 32 -4.27 -13.30 -7.98
N PHE A 33 -5.54 -12.89 -7.94
CA PHE A 33 -6.68 -13.80 -7.92
C PHE A 33 -7.03 -14.23 -9.35
N ALA A 34 -6.47 -15.35 -9.80
CA ALA A 34 -6.62 -15.82 -11.18
C ALA A 34 -8.06 -16.08 -11.63
N TYR A 35 -8.97 -16.44 -10.71
CA TYR A 35 -10.38 -16.68 -11.01
C TYR A 35 -11.12 -15.38 -11.37
N SER A 36 -10.88 -14.30 -10.63
CA SER A 36 -11.51 -13.00 -10.85
C SER A 36 -10.68 -12.03 -11.70
N ASN A 37 -9.43 -12.38 -12.01
CA ASN A 37 -8.44 -11.53 -12.68
C ASN A 37 -8.18 -10.21 -11.93
N GLN A 38 -8.15 -10.26 -10.60
CA GLN A 38 -7.90 -9.09 -9.75
C GLN A 38 -6.55 -9.19 -9.06
N ILE A 39 -6.00 -8.05 -8.69
CA ILE A 39 -4.81 -7.94 -7.86
C ILE A 39 -5.14 -7.22 -6.56
N PHE A 40 -4.62 -7.75 -5.48
CA PHE A 40 -4.59 -7.13 -4.16
C PHE A 40 -3.16 -6.69 -3.86
N LEU A 41 -3.03 -5.55 -3.18
CA LEU A 41 -1.77 -5.04 -2.68
C LEU A 41 -2.01 -4.31 -1.37
N SER A 42 -1.26 -4.68 -0.33
CA SER A 42 -1.16 -3.93 0.92
C SER A 42 0.27 -3.52 1.22
N VAL A 43 0.41 -2.52 2.09
CA VAL A 43 1.67 -2.06 2.68
C VAL A 43 1.55 -2.10 4.19
N GLU A 44 2.67 -2.07 4.88
CA GLU A 44 2.71 -2.19 6.33
C GLU A 44 3.76 -1.27 6.94
N THR A 45 3.39 -0.56 8.01
CA THR A 45 4.28 0.30 8.79
C THR A 45 5.09 -0.49 9.80
N SER A 46 6.01 0.18 10.49
CA SER A 46 6.84 -0.45 11.53
C SER A 46 6.04 -1.04 12.70
N ASN A 47 4.88 -0.46 13.05
CA ASN A 47 3.97 -1.00 14.06
C ASN A 47 3.04 -2.10 13.53
N ARG A 48 3.23 -2.55 12.29
CA ARG A 48 2.45 -3.61 11.63
C ARG A 48 1.02 -3.23 11.27
N THR A 49 0.70 -1.94 11.29
CA THR A 49 -0.56 -1.46 10.75
C THR A 49 -0.54 -1.63 9.24
N THR A 50 -1.54 -2.34 8.71
CA THR A 50 -1.64 -2.68 7.30
C THR A 50 -2.60 -1.73 6.58
N PHE A 51 -2.20 -1.29 5.40
CA PHE A 51 -2.97 -0.38 4.56
C PHE A 51 -3.15 -0.98 3.16
N THR A 52 -4.38 -1.00 2.68
CA THR A 52 -4.70 -1.54 1.35
C THR A 52 -4.44 -0.47 0.29
N VAL A 53 -3.59 -0.78 -0.68
CA VAL A 53 -3.28 0.09 -1.82
C VAL A 53 -4.09 -0.31 -3.06
N LEU A 54 -4.29 -1.62 -3.26
CA LEU A 54 -5.17 -2.16 -4.29
C LEU A 54 -6.14 -3.12 -3.63
N GLU A 55 -7.42 -2.79 -3.67
CA GLU A 55 -8.51 -3.68 -3.26
C GLU A 55 -9.26 -4.14 -4.51
N ASP A 56 -9.20 -5.45 -4.80
CA ASP A 56 -9.96 -6.07 -5.88
C ASP A 56 -9.81 -5.40 -7.27
N VAL A 57 -8.62 -4.84 -7.54
CA VAL A 57 -8.37 -4.08 -8.77
C VAL A 57 -8.22 -5.03 -9.96
N PRO A 58 -9.04 -4.91 -11.03
CA PRO A 58 -8.89 -5.75 -12.22
C PRO A 58 -7.53 -5.54 -12.89
N ILE A 59 -6.84 -6.63 -13.20
CA ILE A 59 -5.51 -6.56 -13.81
C ILE A 59 -5.53 -5.88 -15.19
N SER A 60 -6.69 -5.84 -15.85
CA SER A 60 -6.86 -5.14 -17.14
C SER A 60 -6.67 -3.62 -17.04
N GLN A 61 -6.73 -3.02 -15.84
CA GLN A 61 -6.38 -1.59 -15.68
C GLN A 61 -4.93 -1.27 -16.09
N PHE A 62 -4.06 -2.28 -16.07
CA PHE A 62 -2.64 -2.15 -16.39
C PHE A 62 -2.28 -2.61 -17.81
N GLU A 63 -3.25 -3.05 -18.64
CA GLU A 63 -2.97 -3.80 -19.88
C GLU A 63 -2.11 -3.05 -20.91
N ASP A 64 -2.29 -1.73 -20.96
CA ASP A 64 -1.58 -0.83 -21.88
C ASP A 64 -0.49 0.01 -21.18
N MET A 65 -0.23 -0.23 -19.90
CA MET A 65 0.80 0.49 -19.14
C MET A 65 2.17 -0.14 -19.36
N ALA A 66 3.20 0.70 -19.56
CA ALA A 66 4.57 0.21 -19.49
C ALA A 66 4.93 -0.11 -18.03
N SER A 67 5.97 -0.93 -17.84
CA SER A 67 6.41 -1.31 -16.48
C SER A 67 6.72 -0.11 -15.58
N LYS A 68 7.22 1.00 -16.15
CA LYS A 68 7.48 2.24 -15.42
C LYS A 68 6.18 2.93 -15.02
N ASP A 69 5.18 2.95 -15.90
CA ASP A 69 3.89 3.62 -15.64
C ASP A 69 3.09 2.85 -14.58
N ILE A 70 3.18 1.52 -14.57
CA ILE A 70 2.63 0.70 -13.47
C ILE A 70 3.26 1.12 -12.14
N TYR A 71 4.59 1.31 -12.10
CA TYR A 71 5.27 1.73 -10.87
C TYR A 71 4.79 3.11 -10.42
N ILE A 72 4.66 4.07 -11.33
CA ILE A 72 4.13 5.42 -11.05
C ILE A 72 2.70 5.33 -10.50
N ASP A 73 1.80 4.59 -11.16
CA ASP A 73 0.41 4.41 -10.71
C ASP A 73 0.35 3.82 -9.28
N LEU A 74 1.18 2.83 -8.96
CA LEU A 74 1.25 2.27 -7.60
C LEU A 74 1.75 3.30 -6.56
N LEU A 75 2.73 4.13 -6.90
CA LEU A 75 3.21 5.20 -6.02
C LEU A 75 2.12 6.26 -5.79
N GLU A 76 1.41 6.67 -6.83
CA GLU A 76 0.32 7.65 -6.74
C GLU A 76 -0.82 7.12 -5.86
N ARG A 77 -1.21 5.84 -6.03
CA ARG A 77 -2.22 5.20 -5.17
C ARG A 77 -1.76 5.10 -3.72
N LEU A 78 -0.50 4.76 -3.49
CA LEU A 78 0.05 4.76 -2.13
C LEU A 78 0.00 6.16 -1.51
N LEU A 79 0.32 7.22 -2.27
CA LEU A 79 0.21 8.59 -1.76
C LEU A 79 -1.22 8.95 -1.36
N VAL A 80 -2.22 8.51 -2.12
CA VAL A 80 -3.63 8.71 -1.76
C VAL A 80 -3.95 7.99 -0.44
N VAL A 81 -3.55 6.73 -0.30
CA VAL A 81 -3.75 5.96 0.95
C VAL A 81 -3.09 6.64 2.16
N ILE A 82 -1.92 7.24 1.97
CA ILE A 82 -1.23 7.98 3.04
C ILE A 82 -1.96 9.29 3.36
N ASP A 83 -2.43 10.02 2.36
CA ASP A 83 -3.14 11.29 2.53
C ASP A 83 -4.49 11.10 3.23
N ASP A 84 -5.18 10.00 2.91
CA ASP A 84 -6.47 9.62 3.50
C ASP A 84 -6.33 8.95 4.89
N PHE A 85 -5.11 8.68 5.38
CA PHE A 85 -4.93 8.00 6.65
C PHE A 85 -5.23 8.92 7.85
N GLU A 86 -6.36 8.65 8.51
CA GLU A 86 -6.75 9.25 9.77
C GLU A 86 -6.66 8.25 10.94
N PRO A 87 -5.72 8.44 11.90
CA PRO A 87 -5.50 7.56 13.05
C PRO A 87 -6.75 7.32 13.88
N GLU A 88 -7.60 8.35 14.05
CA GLU A 88 -8.84 8.22 14.81
C GLU A 88 -9.87 7.32 14.10
N GLU A 89 -10.00 7.45 12.78
CA GLU A 89 -10.90 6.59 12.00
C GLU A 89 -10.41 5.14 12.01
N LYS A 90 -9.10 4.94 11.83
CA LYS A 90 -8.48 3.61 11.86
C LYS A 90 -8.56 2.96 13.24
N TYR A 91 -8.43 3.75 14.30
CA TYR A 91 -8.67 3.31 15.67
C TYR A 91 -10.10 2.78 15.84
N ASN A 92 -11.10 3.53 15.35
CA ASN A 92 -12.51 3.13 15.45
C ASN A 92 -12.82 1.87 14.63
N GLU A 93 -12.18 1.69 13.47
CA GLU A 93 -12.28 0.47 12.65
C GLU A 93 -11.74 -0.76 13.38
N LEU A 94 -10.59 -0.64 14.05
CA LEU A 94 -9.87 -1.78 14.61
C LEU A 94 -10.24 -2.13 16.05
N VAL A 95 -10.64 -1.15 16.86
CA VAL A 95 -10.73 -1.34 18.31
C VAL A 95 -12.13 -1.66 18.80
N GLY A 96 -13.19 -0.98 18.33
CA GLY A 96 -14.55 -1.15 18.84
C GLY A 96 -14.63 -1.61 20.31
N ASP A 97 -14.18 -0.78 21.27
CA ASP A 97 -14.15 -1.04 22.73
C ASP A 97 -13.37 -2.27 23.26
N GLU A 98 -12.69 -3.08 22.44
CA GLU A 98 -12.12 -4.39 22.86
C GLU A 98 -10.60 -4.42 23.16
N TYR A 99 -9.89 -3.29 23.12
CA TYR A 99 -8.44 -3.26 23.42
C TYR A 99 -8.12 -2.96 24.88
N ASP A 100 -7.19 -3.72 25.47
CA ASP A 100 -6.75 -3.56 26.87
C ASP A 100 -6.08 -2.20 27.16
N ASN A 101 -5.51 -1.53 26.14
CA ASN A 101 -4.87 -0.22 26.29
C ASN A 101 -5.12 0.73 25.09
N PRO A 102 -6.26 1.45 25.07
CA PRO A 102 -6.65 2.39 24.02
C PRO A 102 -5.63 3.48 23.70
N GLU A 103 -4.96 4.05 24.71
CA GLU A 103 -4.06 5.19 24.50
C GLU A 103 -2.74 4.78 23.84
N GLU A 104 -2.20 3.63 24.23
CA GLU A 104 -1.00 3.06 23.60
C GLU A 104 -1.26 2.75 22.12
N PHE A 105 -2.43 2.19 21.81
CA PHE A 105 -2.78 1.90 20.42
C PHE A 105 -2.97 3.16 19.58
N LYS A 106 -3.63 4.21 20.12
CA LYS A 106 -3.71 5.51 19.44
C LYS A 106 -2.33 6.09 19.17
N ALA A 107 -1.43 6.04 20.14
CA ALA A 107 -0.06 6.53 19.97
C ALA A 107 0.71 5.75 18.87
N MET A 108 0.47 4.45 18.72
CA MET A 108 1.04 3.66 17.61
C MET A 108 0.53 4.13 16.24
N LEU A 109 -0.78 4.39 16.11
CA LEU A 109 -1.35 4.87 14.86
C LEU A 109 -0.87 6.29 14.49
N GLU A 110 -0.64 7.16 15.47
CA GLU A 110 -0.03 8.47 15.23
C GLU A 110 1.43 8.33 14.74
N GLN A 111 2.20 7.41 15.34
CA GLN A 111 3.56 7.11 14.86
C GLN A 111 3.56 6.53 13.44
N ASP A 112 2.58 5.68 13.12
CA ASP A 112 2.40 5.16 11.76
C ASP A 112 2.12 6.29 10.77
N LYS A 113 1.34 7.30 11.16
CA LYS A 113 1.06 8.47 10.32
C LYS A 113 2.33 9.27 10.06
N GLU A 114 3.12 9.52 11.10
CA GLU A 114 4.41 10.19 10.96
C GLU A 114 5.37 9.41 10.03
N GLU A 115 5.48 8.10 10.20
CA GLU A 115 6.30 7.23 9.34
C GLU A 115 5.84 7.34 7.88
N LEU A 116 4.54 7.16 7.63
CA LEU A 116 3.98 7.21 6.28
C LEU A 116 4.14 8.59 5.63
N LEU A 117 4.01 9.68 6.39
CA LEU A 117 4.25 11.03 5.87
C LEU A 117 5.71 11.26 5.47
N GLU A 118 6.68 10.70 6.19
CA GLU A 118 8.09 10.71 5.75
C GLU A 118 8.27 9.90 4.46
N LYS A 119 7.63 8.73 4.34
CA LYS A 119 7.63 7.95 3.09
C LYS A 119 6.98 8.70 1.94
N ALA A 120 5.88 9.42 2.18
CA ALA A 120 5.24 10.23 1.15
C ALA A 120 6.16 11.33 0.61
N LYS A 121 7.02 11.93 1.44
CA LYS A 121 8.02 12.91 0.98
C LYS A 121 9.04 12.24 0.05
N GLU A 122 9.56 11.07 0.42
CA GLU A 122 10.48 10.29 -0.42
C GLU A 122 9.83 9.89 -1.76
N ILE A 123 8.57 9.47 -1.73
CA ILE A 123 7.79 9.09 -2.93
C ILE A 123 7.57 10.28 -3.85
N LYS A 124 7.15 11.44 -3.32
CA LYS A 124 6.95 12.67 -4.12
C LYS A 124 8.24 13.09 -4.83
N LEU A 125 9.38 13.03 -4.13
CA LEU A 125 10.69 13.32 -4.72
C LEU A 125 11.10 12.35 -5.82
N GLU A 126 10.72 11.08 -5.71
CA GLU A 126 10.97 10.08 -6.77
C GLU A 126 10.07 10.34 -7.99
N LEU A 127 8.79 10.63 -7.78
CA LEU A 127 7.85 10.96 -8.85
C LEU A 127 8.29 12.19 -9.66
N ASP A 128 8.79 13.23 -8.99
CA ASP A 128 9.33 14.44 -9.67
C ASP A 128 10.54 14.14 -10.57
N ARG A 129 11.21 13.00 -10.40
CA ARG A 129 12.41 12.60 -11.16
C ARG A 129 12.10 11.66 -12.33
N LEU A 130 10.98 10.95 -12.27
CA LEU A 130 10.61 9.92 -13.26
C LEU A 130 9.96 10.57 -14.48
#